data_AF-A0A392UWW2-F1
#
_entry.id   AF-A0A392UWW2-F1
#
_cell.length_a   1.000
_cell.length_b   1.000
_cell.length_c   1.000
_cell.angle_alpha   90.00
_cell.angle_beta   90.00
_cell.angle_gamma   90.00
#
_symmetry.space_group_name_H-M   'P 1'
#
loop_
_entity.id
_entity.type
_entity.pdbx_description
1 polymer ?
#
loop_
_entity_poly.entity_id
_entity_poly.type
_entity_poly.pdbx_seq_one_letter_code
_entity_poly.pdbx_strand_id
1 'polypeptide(L)' 'MISLKASDGIIFEVEPSIAMKMQIVKDLIDDFDDTATIPLPNVLGEHLAMIIEYCKYQG' A
#
# COMPACT_ATOMS: atom_id res chain seq x y z
N MET A 1 -7.85 0.61 8.17
CA MET A 1 -7.33 1.09 6.87
C MET A 1 -5.83 1.20 6.99
N ILE A 2 -5.09 0.87 5.94
CA ILE A 2 -3.63 0.99 5.87
C ILE A 2 -3.30 2.15 4.95
N SER A 3 -2.41 3.04 5.39
CA SER A 3 -1.98 4.20 4.62
C SER A 3 -0.68 3.88 3.90
N LEU A 4 -0.70 3.90 2.57
CA LEU A 4 0.47 3.73 1.71
C LEU A 4 0.88 5.07 1.13
N LYS A 5 2.15 5.46 1.32
CA LYS A 5 2.69 6.72 0.78
C LYS A 5 3.62 6.44 -0.38
N ALA A 6 3.25 6.90 -1.58
CA ALA A 6 4.07 6.83 -2.78
C ALA A 6 5.28 7.79 -2.72
N SER A 7 6.23 7.58 -3.64
CA SER A 7 7.47 8.34 -3.74
C SER A 7 7.27 9.81 -4.10
N ASP A 8 6.19 10.14 -4.79
CA ASP A 8 5.74 11.50 -5.11
C ASP A 8 4.98 12.16 -3.96
N GLY A 9 4.85 11.47 -2.82
CA GLY A 9 4.20 11.97 -1.61
C GLY A 9 2.70 11.75 -1.56
N ILE A 10 2.08 11.14 -2.59
CA ILE A 10 0.66 10.82 -2.59
C ILE A 10 0.38 9.70 -1.58
N ILE A 11 -0.71 9.83 -0.82
CA ILE A 11 -1.11 8.85 0.19
C ILE A 11 -2.40 8.16 -0.27
N PHE A 12 -2.43 6.84 -0.17
CA PHE A 12 -3.57 6.01 -0.48
C PHE A 12 -4.01 5.26 0.77
N GLU A 13 -5.29 5.36 1.12
CA GLU A 13 -5.89 4.52 2.14
C GLU A 13 -6.49 3.28 1.48
N VAL A 14 -6.05 2.12 1.93
CA VAL A 14 -6.50 0.82 1.41
C VAL A 14 -6.95 -0.10 2.53
N GLU A 15 -7.80 -1.05 2.21
CA GLU A 15 -8.18 -2.08 3.16
C GLU A 15 -6.99 -3.00 3.46
N PRO A 16 -6.86 -3.50 4.71
CA PRO A 16 -5.81 -4.46 5.06
C PRO A 16 -5.80 -5.70 4.14
N SER A 17 -6.96 -6.15 3.67
CA SER A 17 -7.11 -7.27 2.72
C SER A 17 -6.42 -7.02 1.37
N ILE A 18 -6.43 -5.77 0.88
CA ILE A 18 -5.78 -5.35 -0.37
C ILE A 18 -4.28 -5.19 -0.11
N ALA A 19 -3.91 -4.55 0.99
CA ALA A 19 -2.52 -4.36 1.39
C ALA A 19 -1.79 -5.71 1.59
N MET A 20 -2.44 -6.71 2.19
CA MET A 20 -1.88 -8.05 2.37
C MET A 20 -1.64 -8.80 1.05
N LYS A 21 -2.29 -8.42 -0.06
CA LYS A 21 -2.00 -8.96 -1.40
C LYS A 21 -0.71 -8.41 -1.99
N MET A 22 -0.27 -7.24 -1.52
CA MET A 22 1.01 -6.65 -1.93
C MET A 22 2.12 -7.26 -1.07
N GLN A 23 2.92 -8.16 -1.64
CA GLN A 23 4.00 -8.86 -0.92
C GLN A 23 4.92 -7.87 -0.15
N ILE A 24 5.27 -6.74 -0.77
CA ILE A 24 6.11 -5.69 -0.19
C ILE A 24 5.48 -5.09 1.08
N VAL A 25 4.17 -4.91 1.08
CA VAL A 25 3.43 -4.31 2.19
C VAL A 25 3.24 -5.34 3.31
N LYS A 26 3.05 -6.61 2.98
CA LYS A 26 2.94 -7.69 3.96
C LYS A 26 4.17 -7.78 4.86
N ASP A 27 5.36 -7.76 4.26
CA ASP A 27 6.62 -7.82 5.02
C ASP A 27 6.84 -6.56 5.88
N LEU A 28 6.30 -5.40 5.46
CA LEU A 28 6.32 -4.19 6.28
C LEU A 28 5.27 -4.20 7.39
N ILE A 29 4.07 -4.74 7.20
CA ILE A 29 3.04 -4.72 8.25
C ILE A 29 3.50 -5.49 9.50
N ASP A 30 4.25 -6.58 9.35
CA ASP A 30 4.76 -7.34 10.50
C ASP A 30 5.76 -6.52 11.35
N ASP A 31 6.41 -5.51 10.76
CA ASP A 31 7.41 -4.64 11.41
C ASP A 31 6.83 -3.28 11.87
N PHE A 32 5.62 -2.91 11.43
CA PHE A 32 5.03 -1.58 11.63
C PHE A 32 3.74 -1.63 12.47
N ASP A 33 3.60 -0.68 13.40
CA ASP A 33 2.43 -0.55 14.29
C ASP A 33 1.16 -0.16 13.49
N ASP A 34 -0.03 -0.49 14.02
CA ASP A 34 -1.34 -0.38 13.33
C ASP A 34 -1.71 1.06 12.88
N THR A 35 -0.92 2.05 13.25
CA THR A 35 -1.09 3.48 12.93
C THR A 35 -0.06 4.01 11.93
N ALA A 36 0.86 3.19 11.45
CA ALA A 36 1.94 3.63 10.59
C ALA A 36 1.49 3.87 9.14
N THR A 37 2.00 4.96 8.57
CA THR A 37 1.97 5.16 7.11
C THR A 37 3.17 4.46 6.50
N ILE A 38 2.92 3.48 5.64
CA ILE A 38 3.94 2.65 5.00
C ILE A 38 4.49 3.42 3.79
N PRO A 39 5.76 3.86 3.80
CA PRO A 39 6.36 4.54 2.67
C PRO A 39 6.80 3.54 1.59
N LEU A 40 6.44 3.84 0.35
CA LEU A 40 6.86 3.13 -0.86
C LEU A 40 7.73 4.08 -1.70
N PRO A 41 9.01 4.28 -1.32
CA PRO A 41 9.87 5.31 -1.91
C PRO A 41 10.25 5.05 -3.37
N ASN A 42 9.99 3.85 -3.88
CA ASN A 42 10.32 3.43 -5.24
C ASN A 42 9.09 3.33 -6.16
N VAL A 43 7.90 3.74 -5.68
CA VAL A 43 6.64 3.60 -6.42
C VAL A 43 5.98 4.96 -6.54
N LEU A 44 5.78 5.44 -7.77
CA LEU A 44 4.99 6.65 -8.04
C LEU A 44 3.51 6.40 -7.77
N GLY A 45 2.76 7.45 -7.42
CA GLY A 45 1.35 7.34 -7.06
C GLY A 45 0.49 6.79 -8.20
N GLU A 46 0.79 7.11 -9.45
CA GLU A 46 0.09 6.57 -10.63
C GLU A 46 0.20 5.03 -10.69
N HIS A 47 1.41 4.50 -10.49
CA HIS A 47 1.66 3.06 -10.51
C HIS A 47 1.02 2.40 -9.29
N LEU A 48 1.11 3.03 -8.12
CA LEU A 48 0.47 2.53 -6.90
C LEU A 48 -1.06 2.44 -7.05
N ALA A 49 -1.69 3.44 -7.68
CA ALA A 49 -3.12 3.43 -7.96
C ALA A 49 -3.52 2.25 -8.86
N MET A 50 -2.76 1.99 -9.92
CA MET A 50 -2.98 0.83 -10.80
C MET A 50 -2.83 -0.50 -10.05
N ILE A 51 -1.83 -0.64 -9.19
CA ILE A 51 -1.62 -1.86 -8.40
C ILE A 51 -2.78 -2.06 -7.42
N ILE A 52 -3.21 -1.00 -6.72
CA ILE A 52 -4.35 -1.05 -5.80
C ILE A 52 -5.61 -1.49 -6.54
N GLU A 53 -5.88 -0.89 -7.70
CA GLU A 53 -7.02 -1.23 -8.53
C GLU A 53 -6.97 -2.69 -8.98
N TYR A 54 -5.84 -3.16 -9.48
CA TYR A 54 -5.65 -4.56 -9.84
C TYR A 54 -5.90 -5.51 -8.66
N CYS A 55 -5.38 -5.21 -7.47
CA CYS A 55 -5.58 -6.02 -6.27
C CYS A 55 -7.04 -6.04 -5.78
N LYS A 56 -7.82 -4.98 -6.04
CA LYS A 56 -9.26 -4.92 -5.80
C LYS A 56 -10.04 -5.87 -6.71
N TYR A 57 -9.68 -5.96 -7.99
CA TYR A 57 -10.33 -6.87 -8.94
C TYR A 57 -9.97 -8.35 -8.74
N GLN A 58 -8.84 -8.65 -8.11
CA GLN A 58 -8.45 -10.02 -7.77
C GLN A 58 -9.05 -10.51 -6.44
N GLY A 59 -10.14 -9.92 -5.95
CA GLY A 59 -10.78 -10.22 -4.66
C GLY A 59 -12.20 -10.70 -4.81
#